data_AF-A0A1G3AF77-F1
#
_entry.id   AF-A0A1G3AF77-F1
#
_cell.length_a   1.000
_cell.length_b   1.000
_cell.length_c   1.000
_cell.angle_alpha   90.00
_cell.angle_beta   90.00
_cell.angle_gamma   90.00
#
_symmetry.space_group_name_H-M   'P 1'
#
loop_
_entity.id
_entity.type
_entity.pdbx_description
1 polymer ?
#
loop_
_entity_poly.entity_id
_entity_poly.type
_entity_poly.pdbx_seq_one_letter_code
_entity_poly.pdbx_strand_id
1 'polypeptide(L)' 'MTKVAELREMSDEQLRLTLKEAVESLFRLRIQAQTERLDAPSELRKQRRLIARIKTIQAQRSRVAASA' A
#
# COMPACT_ATOMS: atom_id res chain seq x y z
N MET A 1 2.59 2.49 11.28
CA MET A 1 2.47 3.40 10.12
C MET A 1 3.80 3.31 9.41
N THR A 2 3.87 2.65 8.25
CA THR A 2 5.08 2.64 7.43
C THR A 2 5.41 4.06 7.00
N LYS A 3 6.66 4.49 7.25
CA LYS A 3 7.10 5.84 6.93
C LYS A 3 7.35 5.92 5.43
N VAL A 4 7.08 7.09 4.84
CA VAL A 4 7.29 7.29 3.39
C VAL A 4 8.77 7.15 3.01
N ALA A 5 9.68 7.44 3.95
CA ALA A 5 11.12 7.24 3.78
C ALA A 5 11.47 5.77 3.49
N GLU A 6 10.97 4.84 4.32
CA GLU A 6 11.19 3.40 4.15
C GLU A 6 10.71 2.90 2.78
N LEU A 7 9.57 3.39 2.31
CA LEU A 7 9.03 3.03 0.99
C LEU A 7 9.87 3.59 -0.18
N ARG A 8 10.63 4.68 0.03
CA ARG A 8 11.51 5.22 -1.03
C ARG A 8 12.83 4.48 -1.15
N GLU A 9 13.29 3.88 -0.05
CA GLU A 9 14.51 3.07 0.00
C GLU A 9 14.29 1.67 -0.61
N MET A 10 13.05 1.21 -0.69
CA MET A 10 12.70 -0.07 -1.33
C MET A 10 12.97 -0.09 -2.84
N SER A 11 13.38 -1.25 -3.35
CA SER A 11 13.47 -1.51 -4.79
C SER A 11 12.08 -1.55 -5.45
N ASP A 12 12.01 -1.42 -6.78
CA ASP A 12 10.73 -1.48 -7.50
C ASP A 12 10.02 -2.83 -7.31
N GLU A 13 10.78 -3.91 -7.18
CA GLU A 13 10.26 -5.26 -6.98
C GLU A 13 9.74 -5.46 -5.56
N GLN A 14 10.44 -4.94 -4.56
CA GLN A 14 9.95 -4.88 -3.18
C GLN A 14 8.67 -4.06 -3.08
N LEU A 15 8.62 -2.89 -3.73
CA LEU A 15 7.41 -2.06 -3.77
C LEU A 15 6.22 -2.79 -4.41
N ARG A 16 6.44 -3.56 -5.48
CA ARG A 16 5.40 -4.39 -6.10
C ARG A 16 4.91 -5.49 -5.15
N LEU A 17 5.83 -6.18 -4.45
CA LEU A 17 5.48 -7.22 -3.49
C LEU A 17 4.65 -6.64 -2.33
N THR A 18 5.13 -5.55 -1.71
CA THR A 18 4.42 -4.89 -0.62
C THR A 18 3.05 -4.37 -1.06
N LEU A 19 2.92 -3.90 -2.31
CA LEU A 19 1.62 -3.49 -2.86
C LEU A 19 0.66 -4.68 -2.97
N LYS A 20 1.14 -5.84 -3.44
CA LYS A 20 0.33 -7.06 -3.54
C LYS A 20 -0.16 -7.51 -2.15
N GLU A 21 0.75 -7.59 -1.19
CA GLU A 21 0.42 -7.95 0.21
C GLU A 21 -0.59 -6.98 0.83
N ALA A 22 -0.42 -5.67 0.63
CA ALA A 22 -1.33 -4.65 1.15
C ALA A 22 -2.74 -4.76 0.52
N VAL A 23 -2.83 -5.10 -0.77
CA VAL A 23 -4.12 -5.33 -1.45
C VAL A 23 -4.80 -6.59 -0.93
N GLU A 24 -4.07 -7.69 -0.76
CA GLU A 24 -4.63 -8.92 -0.19
C GLU A 24 -5.09 -8.73 1.26
N SER A 25 -4.30 -8.02 2.08
CA SER A 25 -4.69 -7.65 3.44
C SER A 25 -5.96 -6.81 3.44
N LEU A 26 -6.06 -5.80 2.56
CA LEU A 26 -7.26 -4.99 2.42
C LEU A 26 -8.48 -5.82 2.03
N PHE A 27 -8.32 -6.80 1.13
CA PHE A 27 -9.38 -7.69 0.71
C PHE A 27 -9.89 -8.57 1.86
N ARG A 28 -8.97 -9.20 2.61
CA ARG A 28 -9.30 -9.97 3.81
C ARG A 28 -10.04 -9.13 4.85
N LEU A 29 -9.54 -7.93 5.13
CA LEU A 29 -10.17 -6.99 6.07
C LEU A 29 -11.57 -6.55 5.62
N ARG A 30 -11.82 -6.43 4.31
CA ARG A 30 -13.16 -6.12 3.77
C ARG A 30 -14.13 -7.27 3.95
N ILE A 31 -13.69 -8.50 3.74
CA ILE A 31 -14.53 -9.68 3.98
C ILE A 31 -14.87 -9.78 5.47
N GLN A 32 -13.86 -9.65 6.34
CA GLN A 32 -14.04 -9.64 7.79
C GLN A 32 -14.99 -8.52 8.24
N ALA A 33 -14.91 -7.32 7.63
CA ALA A 33 -15.80 -6.21 7.91
C ALA A 33 -17.28 -6.51 7.65
N GLN A 34 -17.57 -7.43 6.73
CA GLN A 34 -18.93 -7.79 6.34
C GLN A 34 -19.48 -8.93 7.17
N THR A 35 -18.63 -9.87 7.61
CA THR A 35 -19.04 -11.04 8.38
C THR A 35 -19.08 -10.78 9.89
N GLU A 36 -18.19 -9.92 10.40
CA GLU A 36 -18.01 -9.68 11.82
C GLU A 36 -17.71 -8.20 12.12
N ARG A 37 -17.83 -7.81 13.39
CA ARG A 37 -17.44 -6.47 13.84
C ARG A 37 -15.91 -6.41 13.86
N LEU A 38 -15.32 -5.61 12.96
CA LEU A 38 -13.87 -5.36 12.96
C LEU A 38 -13.40 -4.77 14.28
N ASP A 39 -12.45 -5.43 14.93
CA ASP A 39 -11.80 -4.93 16.14
C ASP A 39 -11.03 -3.62 15.88
N ALA A 40 -10.47 -3.48 14.67
CA ALA A 40 -9.63 -2.34 14.30
C ALA A 40 -10.02 -1.76 12.93
N PRO A 41 -11.12 -0.98 12.82
CA PRO A 41 -11.52 -0.32 11.57
C PRO A 41 -10.46 0.67 11.04
N SER A 42 -9.53 1.09 11.90
CA SER A 42 -8.37 1.90 11.50
C SER A 42 -7.41 1.18 10.55
N GLU A 43 -7.36 -0.16 10.56
CA GLU A 43 -6.47 -0.95 9.70
C GLU A 43 -6.87 -0.87 8.22
N LEU A 44 -8.17 -0.87 7.92
CA LEU A 44 -8.69 -0.58 6.57
C LEU A 44 -8.14 0.75 6.03
N ARG A 45 -8.13 1.79 6.87
CA ARG A 45 -7.61 3.11 6.49
C ARG A 45 -6.09 3.10 6.31
N LYS A 46 -5.36 2.34 7.14
CA LYS A 46 -3.90 2.19 7.03
C LYS A 46 -3.52 1.47 5.73
N GLN A 47 -4.16 0.34 5.41
CA GLN A 47 -3.89 -0.40 4.18
C GLN A 47 -4.21 0.41 2.91
N ARG A 48 -5.35 1.12 2.89
CA ARG A 48 -5.67 2.04 1.79
C ARG A 48 -4.61 3.12 1.58
N ARG A 49 -4.12 3.73 2.66
CA ARG A 49 -3.06 4.75 2.60
C ARG A 49 -1.73 4.18 2.14
N LEU A 50 -1.39 2.95 2.57
CA LEU A 50 -0.18 2.26 2.15
C LEU A 50 -0.18 2.03 0.63
N ILE A 51 -1.27 1.48 0.09
CA ILE A 51 -1.44 1.26 -1.35
C ILE A 51 -1.31 2.59 -2.12
N ALA A 52 -1.97 3.65 -1.66
CA ALA A 52 -1.87 4.96 -2.30
C ALA A 52 -0.44 5.49 -2.33
N ARG A 53 0.29 5.41 -1.21
CA ARG A 53 1.69 5.85 -1.12
C ARG A 53 2.60 5.09 -2.07
N ILE A 54 2.48 3.76 -2.14
CA ILE A 54 3.30 2.94 -3.04
C ILE A 54 3.02 3.31 -4.50
N LYS A 55 1.74 3.42 -4.89
CA LYS A 55 1.36 3.84 -6.25
C LYS A 55 1.89 5.23 -6.61
N THR A 56 1.87 6.17 -5.65
CA THR A 56 2.45 7.51 -5.86
C THR A 56 3.95 7.45 -6.12
N ILE A 57 4.71 6.66 -5.34
CA ILE A 57 6.16 6.51 -5.53
C ILE A 57 6.47 5.87 -6.89
N GLN A 58 5.73 4.82 -7.26
CA GLN A 58 5.87 4.19 -8.58
C GLN A 58 5.62 5.20 -9.70
N ALA A 59 4.55 5.99 -9.61
CA ALA A 59 4.26 7.03 -10.60
C ALA A 59 5.33 8.13 -10.63
N GLN A 60 5.88 8.52 -9.48
CA GLN A 60 6.99 9.47 -9.40
C GLN A 60 8.24 8.93 -10.11
N ARG A 61 8.63 7.67 -9.86
CA ARG A 61 9.75 7.02 -10.53
C ARG A 61 9.55 6.94 -12.04
N SER A 62 8.36 6.53 -12.49
CA SER A 62 8.03 6.47 -13.92
C SER A 62 8.06 7.85 -14.58
N ARG A 63 7.59 8.91 -13.92
CA ARG A 63 7.65 10.27 -14.46
C ARG A 63 9.09 10.77 -14.60
N VAL A 64 9.94 10.52 -13.60
CA VAL A 64 11.36 10.89 -13.66
C VAL A 64 12.07 10.15 -14.79
N ALA A 65 11.82 8.85 -14.94
CA ALA A 65 12.39 8.04 -16.02
C ALA A 65 11.90 8.46 -17.42
N ALA A 66 10.69 9.01 -17.54
CA ALA A 66 10.16 9.50 -18.82
C ALA A 66 10.61 10.93 -19.17
N SER A 67 11.11 11.70 -18.19
CA SER A 67 11.65 13.05 -18.39
C SER A 67 13.17 13.09 -18.59
N ALA A 68 13.84 11.94 -18.50
CA ALA A 68 15.26 11.75 -18.78
C ALA A 68 15.41 11.14 -20.18
#